data_AF-A0AAD6AJQ9-F1
#
_entry.id   AF-A0AAD6AJQ9-F1
#
_cell.length_a   1.000
_cell.length_b   1.000
_cell.length_c   1.000
_cell.angle_alpha   90.00
_cell.angle_beta   90.00
_cell.angle_gamma   90.00
#
_symmetry.space_group_name_H-M   'P 1'
#
loop_
_entity.id
_entity.type
_entity.pdbx_description
1 polymer ?
#
loop_
_entity_poly.entity_id
_entity_poly.type
_entity_poly.pdbx_seq_one_letter_code
_entity_poly.pdbx_strand_id
1 'polypeptide(L)'
;MTARAQRRMLNEVKKNPRVSARDLKKSLAHANISVDESTMRKTLNKNGVHGRKPRRKPLLSRKNIAARLKFAKEHLDPGQEEDEMQRPEVSEEDLTKTINKLGRSGPAKSKTTEVMQECEKVGKAAPSVFSGARSGTETVLNARAGPPIIRKKQ
;
A
#
# COMPACT_ATOMS: atom_id res chain seq x y z
N MET A 1 -5.47 -15.28 -23.09
CA MET A 1 -4.61 -14.57 -24.07
C MET A 1 -3.38 -15.44 -24.29
N THR A 2 -2.93 -15.67 -25.53
CA THR A 2 -1.77 -16.56 -25.77
C THR A 2 -0.45 -15.86 -25.42
N ALA A 3 0.56 -16.61 -24.97
CA ALA A 3 1.87 -16.05 -24.60
C ALA A 3 2.58 -15.33 -25.77
N ARG A 4 2.36 -15.80 -27.01
CA ARG A 4 2.86 -15.15 -28.23
C ARG A 4 2.22 -13.79 -28.46
N ALA A 5 0.89 -13.71 -28.30
CA ALA A 5 0.15 -12.47 -28.49
C ALA A 5 0.50 -11.43 -27.41
N GLN A 6 0.64 -11.88 -26.15
CA GLN A 6 1.07 -11.00 -25.05
C GLN A 6 2.43 -10.37 -25.32
N ARG A 7 3.45 -11.18 -25.67
CA ARG A 7 4.79 -10.67 -26.00
C ARG A 7 4.77 -9.69 -27.16
N ARG A 8 4.00 -9.99 -28.22
CA ARG A 8 3.89 -9.12 -29.40
C ARG A 8 3.31 -7.75 -29.04
N MET A 9 2.19 -7.73 -28.32
CA MET A 9 1.57 -6.47 -27.87
C MET A 9 2.52 -5.66 -26.97
N LEU A 10 3.19 -6.30 -26.01
CA LEU A 10 4.10 -5.61 -25.10
C LEU A 10 5.29 -5.00 -25.86
N ASN A 11 5.85 -5.71 -26.84
CA ASN A 11 6.93 -5.19 -27.67
C ASN A 11 6.47 -4.01 -28.55
N GLU A 12 5.24 -4.06 -29.06
CA GLU A 12 4.67 -2.98 -29.88
C GLU A 12 4.45 -1.71 -29.05
N VAL A 13 3.89 -1.85 -27.84
CA VAL A 13 3.76 -0.73 -26.91
C VAL A 13 5.11 -0.17 -26.48
N LYS A 14 6.12 -1.03 -26.26
CA LYS A 14 7.47 -0.59 -25.88
C LYS A 14 8.14 0.23 -27.00
N LYS A 15 7.91 -0.13 -28.27
CA LYS A 15 8.38 0.65 -29.42
C LYS A 15 7.67 2.00 -29.50
N ASN A 16 6.34 1.99 -29.39
CA ASN A 16 5.51 3.16 -29.57
C ASN A 16 4.49 3.27 -28.42
N PRO A 17 4.75 4.06 -27.36
CA PRO A 17 3.88 4.14 -26.19
C PRO A 17 2.54 4.86 -26.46
N ARG A 18 2.35 5.39 -27.67
CA ARG A 18 1.11 6.05 -28.11
C ARG A 18 0.08 5.10 -28.74
N VAL A 19 0.44 3.83 -28.97
CA VAL A 19 -0.47 2.86 -29.61
C VAL A 19 -1.69 2.61 -28.73
N SER A 20 -2.87 2.56 -29.35
CA SER A 20 -4.11 2.26 -28.66
C SER A 20 -4.39 0.77 -28.66
N ALA A 21 -5.27 0.31 -27.76
CA ALA A 21 -5.75 -1.08 -27.78
C ALA A 21 -6.42 -1.47 -29.10
N ARG A 22 -7.01 -0.50 -29.83
CA ARG A 22 -7.61 -0.75 -31.16
C ARG A 22 -6.54 -1.02 -32.22
N ASP A 23 -5.43 -0.30 -32.16
CA ASP A 23 -4.33 -0.49 -33.11
C ASP A 23 -3.64 -1.82 -32.85
N LEU A 24 -3.43 -2.19 -31.58
CA LEU A 24 -2.95 -3.51 -31.19
C LEU A 24 -3.88 -4.63 -31.69
N LYS A 25 -5.21 -4.42 -31.68
CA LYS A 25 -6.17 -5.37 -32.25
C LYS A 25 -5.90 -5.65 -33.72
N LYS A 26 -5.67 -4.60 -34.50
CA LYS A 26 -5.36 -4.70 -35.94
C LYS A 26 -4.06 -5.45 -36.16
N SER A 27 -3.01 -5.09 -35.42
CA SER A 27 -1.71 -5.77 -35.46
C SER A 27 -1.84 -7.27 -35.16
N LEU A 28 -2.62 -7.64 -34.14
CA LEU A 28 -2.88 -9.04 -33.80
C LEU A 28 -3.74 -9.77 -34.84
N ALA A 29 -4.73 -9.10 -35.44
CA ALA A 29 -5.54 -9.65 -36.52
C ALA A 29 -4.68 -10.03 -37.74
N HIS A 30 -3.66 -9.24 -38.08
CA HIS A 30 -2.70 -9.59 -39.14
C HIS A 30 -1.88 -10.87 -38.85
N ALA A 31 -1.85 -11.36 -37.60
CA ALA A 31 -1.25 -12.66 -37.27
C ALA A 31 -2.30 -13.74 -36.94
N ASN A 32 -3.55 -13.53 -37.36
CA ASN A 32 -4.67 -14.45 -37.15
C ASN A 32 -4.99 -14.69 -35.66
N ILE A 33 -4.68 -13.73 -34.78
CA ILE A 33 -4.99 -13.81 -33.35
C ILE A 33 -6.13 -12.84 -33.04
N SER A 34 -7.33 -13.37 -32.82
CA SER A 34 -8.49 -12.58 -32.41
C SER A 34 -8.54 -12.45 -30.89
N VAL A 35 -8.52 -11.22 -30.38
CA VAL A 35 -8.63 -10.90 -28.95
C VAL A 35 -9.50 -9.67 -28.78
N ASP A 36 -10.32 -9.66 -27.73
CA ASP A 36 -11.12 -8.49 -27.40
C ASP A 36 -10.29 -7.32 -26.81
N GLU A 37 -10.73 -6.09 -27.04
CA GLU A 37 -10.05 -4.88 -26.55
C GLU A 37 -9.94 -4.86 -25.03
N SER A 38 -10.98 -5.31 -24.32
CA SER A 38 -10.97 -5.34 -22.85
C SER A 38 -9.92 -6.31 -22.32
N THR A 39 -9.75 -7.46 -23.00
CA THR A 39 -8.74 -8.46 -22.65
C THR A 39 -7.34 -7.88 -22.82
N MET A 40 -7.10 -7.19 -23.94
CA MET A 40 -5.81 -6.52 -24.16
C MET A 40 -5.51 -5.46 -23.10
N ARG A 41 -6.47 -4.59 -22.77
CA ARG A 41 -6.31 -3.57 -21.71
C ARG A 41 -5.99 -4.20 -20.35
N LYS A 42 -6.72 -5.26 -19.96
CA LYS A 42 -6.48 -6.00 -18.71
C LYS A 42 -5.07 -6.59 -18.70
N THR A 43 -4.64 -7.22 -19.79
CA THR A 43 -3.29 -7.79 -19.89
C THR A 43 -2.21 -6.71 -19.84
N LEU A 44 -2.37 -5.56 -20.51
CA LEU A 44 -1.43 -4.45 -20.44
C LEU A 44 -1.30 -3.89 -19.01
N ASN A 45 -2.43 -3.66 -18.33
CA ASN A 45 -2.44 -3.17 -16.96
C ASN A 45 -1.76 -4.16 -15.99
N LYS A 46 -2.01 -5.47 -16.14
CA LYS A 46 -1.33 -6.51 -15.34
C LYS A 46 0.19 -6.50 -15.52
N ASN A 47 0.68 -6.10 -16.69
CA ASN A 47 2.11 -5.98 -16.99
C ASN A 47 2.66 -4.57 -16.68
N GLY A 48 1.93 -3.72 -15.93
CA GLY A 48 2.39 -2.39 -15.55
C GLY A 48 2.30 -1.32 -16.64
N VAL A 49 1.81 -1.67 -17.83
CA VAL A 49 1.62 -0.74 -18.94
C VAL A 49 0.28 -0.05 -18.77
N HIS A 50 0.33 1.19 -18.29
CA HIS A 50 -0.86 1.98 -18.03
C HIS A 50 -1.03 3.09 -19.07
N GLY A 51 -2.27 3.35 -19.45
CA GLY A 51 -2.63 4.58 -20.16
C GLY A 51 -2.32 5.80 -19.28
N ARG A 52 -1.37 6.64 -19.70
CA ARG A 52 -1.03 7.91 -19.06
C ARG A 52 -0.89 8.99 -20.13
N LYS A 53 -1.26 10.22 -19.79
CA LYS A 53 -1.06 11.38 -20.67
C LYS A 53 0.39 11.87 -20.53
N PRO A 54 1.15 12.04 -21.62
CA PRO A 54 2.49 12.63 -21.55
C PRO A 54 2.42 14.03 -20.94
N ARG A 55 3.31 14.36 -20.01
CA ARG A 55 3.41 15.71 -19.44
C ARG A 55 4.10 16.64 -20.45
N ARG A 56 3.54 17.83 -20.66
CA ARG A 56 4.20 18.87 -21.47
C ARG A 56 5.40 19.40 -20.69
N LYS A 57 6.61 19.20 -21.21
CA LYS A 57 7.84 19.77 -20.68
C LYS A 57 8.29 20.90 -21.61
N PRO A 58 8.85 22.00 -21.10
CA PRO A 58 9.44 23.02 -21.96
C PRO A 58 10.57 22.39 -22.79
N LEU A 59 10.66 22.76 -24.06
CA LEU A 59 11.73 22.31 -24.94
C LEU A 59 13.01 23.04 -24.55
N LEU A 60 14.01 22.29 -24.09
CA LEU A 60 15.32 22.85 -23.75
C LEU A 60 16.25 22.74 -24.96
N SER A 61 16.95 23.83 -25.28
CA SER A 61 18.04 23.79 -26.26
C SER A 61 19.19 22.93 -25.72
N ARG A 62 20.03 22.39 -26.61
CA ARG A 62 21.22 21.60 -26.21
C ARG A 62 22.14 22.38 -25.26
N LYS A 63 22.30 23.69 -25.50
CA LYS A 63 23.06 24.61 -24.63
C LYS A 63 22.49 24.65 -23.21
N ASN A 64 21.17 24.78 -23.08
CA ASN A 64 20.50 24.86 -21.78
C ASN A 64 20.53 23.52 -21.03
N ILE A 65 20.47 22.39 -21.75
CA ILE A 65 20.64 21.06 -21.14
C ILE A 65 22.03 20.93 -20.54
N ALA A 66 23.08 21.29 -21.29
CA ALA A 66 24.47 21.23 -20.80
C ALA A 66 24.70 22.16 -19.60
N ALA A 67 24.21 23.40 -19.66
CA ALA A 67 24.31 24.35 -18.56
C ALA A 67 23.60 23.85 -17.28
N ARG A 68 22.40 23.28 -17.40
CA ARG A 68 21.67 22.69 -16.27
C ARG A 68 22.41 21.49 -15.67
N LEU A 69 22.99 20.63 -16.51
CA LEU A 69 23.78 19.49 -16.04
C LEU A 69 25.06 19.92 -15.34
N LYS A 70 25.75 20.94 -15.85
CA LYS A 70 26.94 21.52 -15.22
C LYS A 70 26.59 22.13 -13.86
N PHE A 71 25.56 22.97 -13.81
CA PHE A 71 25.06 23.56 -12.58
C PHE A 71 24.69 22.49 -11.54
N ALA A 72 23.92 21.47 -11.95
CA ALA A 72 23.50 20.40 -11.05
C ALA A 72 24.67 19.58 -10.49
N LYS A 73 25.76 19.40 -11.24
CA LYS A 73 26.96 18.72 -10.77
C LYS A 73 27.77 19.58 -9.79
N GLU A 74 27.90 20.87 -10.09
CA GLU A 74 28.66 21.81 -9.25
C GLU A 74 27.94 22.14 -7.93
N HIS A 75 26.61 22.03 -7.92
CA HIS A 75 25.75 22.36 -6.77
C HIS A 75 24.99 21.12 -6.26
N LEU A 76 25.44 19.91 -6.60
CA LEU A 76 25.08 18.73 -5.83
C LEU A 76 25.93 18.83 -4.56
N ASP A 77 25.30 18.97 -3.40
CA ASP A 77 26.04 19.05 -2.14
C ASP A 77 26.98 17.84 -2.03
N PRO A 78 28.31 18.03 -1.88
CA PRO A 78 29.25 16.93 -1.69
C PRO A 78 29.09 16.21 -0.33
N GLY A 79 28.07 16.55 0.45
CA GLY A 79 27.70 15.84 1.68
C GLY A 79 26.96 14.52 1.45
N GLN A 80 26.94 14.00 0.22
CA GLN A 80 26.53 12.63 -0.11
C GLN A 80 27.65 11.90 -0.86
N GLU A 81 28.91 12.14 -0.50
CA GLU A 81 29.90 11.09 -0.70
C GLU A 81 29.66 10.04 0.40
N GLU A 82 29.05 8.92 0.01
CA GLU A 82 29.18 7.60 0.66
C GLU A 82 29.04 7.53 2.19
N ASP A 83 28.33 8.45 2.84
CA ASP A 83 27.57 8.05 4.01
C ASP A 83 26.44 7.20 3.42
N GLU A 84 26.67 5.88 3.36
CA GLU A 84 25.59 4.94 3.55
C GLU A 84 24.68 5.62 4.58
N MET A 85 23.44 5.92 4.23
CA MET A 85 22.41 6.20 5.23
C MET A 85 22.19 4.87 5.97
N GLN A 86 23.25 4.38 6.62
CA GLN A 86 23.24 3.36 7.62
C GLN A 86 22.39 3.99 8.68
N ARG A 87 21.12 3.58 8.66
CA ARG A 87 20.23 3.73 9.80
C ARG A 87 21.13 3.42 11.01
N PRO A 88 21.35 4.39 11.91
CA PRO A 88 22.27 4.19 13.02
C PRO A 88 21.92 2.87 13.67
N GLU A 89 22.92 2.00 13.85
CA GLU A 89 22.70 0.73 14.54
C GLU A 89 22.09 1.07 15.89
N VAL A 90 20.83 0.69 16.06
CA VAL A 90 20.10 1.01 17.28
C VAL A 90 20.81 0.24 18.39
N SER A 91 21.46 0.97 19.30
CA SER A 91 22.21 0.35 20.39
C SER A 91 21.25 -0.42 21.30
N GLU A 92 21.71 -1.57 21.82
CA GLU A 92 20.92 -2.38 22.76
C GLU A 92 20.57 -1.60 24.04
N GLU A 93 21.40 -0.62 24.39
CA GLU A 93 21.16 0.30 25.50
C GLU A 93 19.96 1.23 25.25
N ASP A 94 19.80 1.74 24.02
CA ASP A 94 18.67 2.62 23.69
C ASP A 94 17.36 1.83 23.66
N LEU A 95 17.40 0.56 23.23
CA LEU A 95 16.26 -0.35 23.28
C LEU A 95 15.84 -0.65 24.72
N THR A 96 16.79 -0.96 25.60
CA THR A 96 16.47 -1.26 27.02
C THR A 96 16.00 -0.01 27.77
N LYS A 97 16.65 1.14 27.57
CA LYS A 97 16.22 2.45 28.13
C LYS A 97 14.81 2.79 27.67
N THR A 98 14.48 2.62 26.39
CA THR A 98 13.14 2.90 25.87
C THR A 98 12.08 1.90 26.36
N ILE A 99 12.38 0.61 26.44
CA ILE A 99 11.47 -0.42 26.98
C ILE A 99 11.10 -0.11 28.43
N ASN A 100 12.08 0.25 29.26
CA ASN A 100 11.87 0.60 30.66
C ASN A 100 11.11 1.93 30.79
N LYS A 101 11.42 2.93 29.97
CA LYS A 101 10.72 4.23 29.94
C LYS A 101 9.26 4.10 29.52
N LEU A 102 8.96 3.22 28.57
CA LEU A 102 7.61 2.97 28.05
C LEU A 102 6.82 1.96 28.89
N GLY A 103 7.40 1.41 29.96
CA GLY A 103 6.73 0.47 30.86
C GLY A 103 6.34 -0.85 30.18
N ARG A 104 7.04 -1.23 29.10
CA ARG A 104 6.79 -2.48 28.35
C ARG A 104 7.34 -3.72 29.06
N SER A 105 8.17 -3.54 30.08
CA SER A 105 8.66 -4.63 30.92
C SER A 105 7.57 -5.08 31.91
N GLY A 106 6.91 -6.20 31.61
CA GLY A 106 5.93 -6.84 32.49
C GLY A 106 4.75 -7.44 31.74
N PRO A 107 3.96 -8.32 32.37
CA PRO A 107 2.77 -8.89 31.74
C PRO A 107 1.80 -7.75 31.39
N ALA A 108 1.21 -7.82 30.19
CA ALA A 108 0.25 -6.82 29.74
C ALA A 108 -0.92 -6.75 30.74
N LYS A 109 -1.07 -5.62 31.43
CA LYS A 109 -2.14 -5.39 32.41
C LYS A 109 -3.30 -4.64 31.77
N SER A 110 -3.80 -5.14 30.64
CA SER A 110 -5.02 -4.59 30.04
C SER A 110 -6.23 -5.32 30.61
N LYS A 111 -7.33 -4.61 30.83
CA LYS A 111 -8.58 -5.22 31.30
C LYS A 111 -9.05 -6.38 30.41
N THR A 112 -8.72 -6.34 29.12
CA THR A 112 -9.02 -7.40 28.15
C THR A 112 -8.19 -8.66 28.34
N THR A 113 -6.92 -8.52 28.70
CA THR A 113 -6.01 -9.68 28.91
C THR A 113 -6.32 -10.36 30.23
N GLU A 114 -6.68 -9.60 31.25
CA GLU A 114 -7.16 -10.11 32.54
C GLU A 114 -8.45 -10.94 32.38
N VAL A 115 -9.44 -10.40 31.66
CA VAL A 115 -10.70 -11.12 31.37
C VAL A 115 -10.46 -12.40 30.56
N MET A 116 -9.53 -12.40 29.59
CA MET A 116 -9.18 -13.63 28.85
C MET A 116 -8.56 -14.70 29.75
N GLN A 117 -7.63 -14.32 30.64
CA GLN A 117 -7.01 -15.26 31.59
C GLN A 117 -8.02 -15.84 32.60
N GLU A 118 -9.01 -15.05 33.02
CA GLU A 118 -10.10 -15.55 33.86
C GLU A 118 -10.95 -16.60 33.12
N CYS A 119 -11.30 -16.37 31.84
CA CYS A 119 -12.00 -17.36 31.03
C CYS A 119 -11.22 -18.68 30.88
N GLU A 120 -9.89 -18.57 30.68
CA GLU A 120 -8.99 -19.73 30.57
C GLU A 120 -8.90 -20.52 31.88
N LYS A 121 -8.72 -19.84 33.03
CA LYS A 121 -8.69 -20.48 34.36
C LYS A 121 -10.00 -21.17 34.71
N VAL A 122 -11.13 -20.59 34.28
CA VAL A 122 -12.47 -21.15 34.52
C VAL A 122 -12.82 -22.22 33.47
N GLY A 123 -11.96 -22.46 32.48
CA GLY A 123 -12.14 -23.48 31.44
C GLY A 123 -13.34 -23.21 30.53
N LYS A 124 -13.83 -21.97 30.47
CA LYS A 124 -15.03 -21.60 29.71
C LYS A 124 -14.61 -20.99 28.37
N ALA A 125 -14.88 -21.72 27.29
CA ALA A 125 -14.73 -21.21 25.93
C ALA A 125 -15.75 -20.07 25.68
N ALA A 126 -15.32 -19.02 24.98
CA ALA A 126 -16.20 -17.91 24.62
C ALA A 126 -17.42 -18.45 23.83
N PRO A 127 -18.66 -18.05 24.19
CA PRO A 127 -19.84 -18.55 23.51
C PRO A 127 -19.79 -18.16 22.02
N SER A 128 -19.85 -19.17 21.15
CA SER A 128 -19.86 -19.00 19.70
C SER A 128 -21.17 -18.36 19.26
N VAL A 129 -21.07 -17.28 18.47
CA VAL A 129 -22.25 -16.62 17.86
C VAL A 129 -22.91 -17.51 16.80
N PHE A 130 -22.22 -18.57 16.35
CA PHE A 130 -22.71 -19.52 15.34
C PHE A 130 -23.22 -20.84 15.92
N SER A 131 -23.13 -21.07 17.24
CA SER A 131 -23.73 -22.26 17.86
C SER A 131 -25.20 -22.01 18.19
N GLY A 132 -26.10 -22.87 17.70
CA GLY A 132 -27.55 -22.75 17.90
C GLY A 132 -28.06 -22.94 19.33
N ALA A 133 -27.19 -23.22 20.31
CA ALA A 133 -27.57 -23.34 21.72
C ALA A 133 -27.50 -21.96 22.40
N ARG A 134 -28.64 -21.30 22.57
CA ARG A 134 -28.77 -20.08 23.38
C ARG A 134 -28.75 -20.47 24.86
N SER A 135 -27.60 -20.32 25.54
CA SER A 135 -27.58 -20.34 27.01
C SER A 135 -28.16 -19.01 27.51
N GLY A 136 -29.43 -19.03 27.90
CA GLY A 136 -30.22 -17.86 28.27
C GLY A 136 -29.82 -17.20 29.59
N THR A 137 -28.69 -16.49 29.61
CA THR A 137 -28.38 -15.50 30.65
C THR A 137 -28.01 -14.19 29.96
N GLU A 138 -29.05 -13.42 29.69
CA GLU A 138 -29.02 -12.11 29.05
C GLU A 138 -28.20 -11.12 29.90
N THR A 139 -27.16 -10.52 29.34
CA THR A 139 -26.67 -9.23 29.84
C THR A 139 -27.55 -8.15 29.22
N VAL A 140 -28.72 -7.94 29.81
CA VAL A 140 -29.52 -6.73 29.59
C VAL A 140 -28.63 -5.54 29.96
N LEU A 141 -28.28 -4.72 28.98
CA LEU A 141 -27.65 -3.43 29.23
C LEU A 141 -28.63 -2.59 30.04
N ASN A 142 -28.39 -2.45 31.35
CA ASN A 142 -29.13 -1.50 32.17
C ASN A 142 -29.01 -0.10 31.54
N ALA A 143 -30.11 0.40 31.00
CA ALA A 143 -30.20 1.75 30.47
C ALA A 143 -29.90 2.74 31.61
N ARG A 144 -28.72 3.34 31.62
CA ARG A 144 -28.46 4.50 32.47
C ARG A 144 -29.15 5.70 31.84
N ALA A 145 -30.21 6.13 32.52
CA ALA A 145 -31.00 7.31 32.24
C ALA A 145 -30.15 8.60 32.29
N GLY A 146 -30.34 9.46 31.30
CA GLY A 146 -29.84 10.84 31.31
C GLY A 146 -29.88 11.46 29.89
N PRO A 147 -30.63 12.55 29.66
CA PRO A 147 -30.66 13.18 28.34
C PRO A 147 -29.30 13.85 27.99
N PRO A 148 -28.90 13.88 26.71
CA PRO A 148 -27.61 14.43 26.30
C PRO A 148 -27.57 15.96 26.47
N ILE A 149 -26.52 16.46 27.12
CA ILE A 149 -26.25 17.90 27.27
C ILE A 149 -25.73 18.46 25.93
N ILE A 150 -26.56 19.26 25.26
CA ILE A 150 -26.18 20.00 24.05
C ILE A 150 -25.42 21.27 24.47
N ARG A 151 -24.10 21.32 24.23
CA ARG A 151 -23.31 22.54 24.40
C ARG A 151 -23.51 23.45 23.18
N LYS A 152 -24.21 24.58 23.36
CA LYS A 152 -24.26 25.66 22.37
C LYS A 152 -22.87 26.32 22.29
N LYS A 153 -22.32 26.43 21.08
CA LYS A 153 -21.15 27.29 20.80
C LYS A 153 -21.57 28.75 20.94
N GLN A 154 -20.82 29.51 21.74
CA GLN A 154 -20.64 30.95 21.57
C GLN A 154 -19.33 31.15 20.82
#